data_AF-A0A0S2TAY4-F1
#
_entry.id   AF-A0A0S2TAY4-F1
#
_cell.length_a   1.000
_cell.length_b   1.000
_cell.length_c   1.000
_cell.angle_alpha   90.00
_cell.angle_beta   90.00
_cell.angle_gamma   90.00
#
_symmetry.space_group_name_H-M   'P 1'
#
loop_
_entity.id
_entity.type
_entity.pdbx_description
1 polymer ?
#
loop_
_entity_poly.entity_id
_entity_poly.type
_entity_poly.pdbx_seq_one_letter_code
_entity_poly.pdbx_strand_id
1 'polypeptide(L)'
;MNDSPRGHHQEPPRPEPEVIKLDIDEDGSPVTLEPGSWFVCFVPGLQKQWWHPFVNKRHKHVFALRPAGRDEWTLFEPWWHRLLTASITAEQARKFLLWGAQGDVLLVREAIPGHGSQVRGWMTCAALASYLLGRKYWVWTPHGLYKLLLQEPGVCRVDVSVLLESDLASLAAPGTRMVAACPKCASGAPRPPGAPKPFCMNCGRDLTPGWGDKVRAQSRGRAA
;
A
#
# COMPACT_ATOMS: atom_id res chain seq x y z
N MET A 1 -49.30 35.92 49.74
CA MET A 1 -47.98 36.37 49.24
C MET A 1 -46.94 35.91 50.24
N ASN A 2 -46.12 34.93 49.87
CA ASN A 2 -44.92 34.55 50.62
C ASN A 2 -43.86 34.18 49.58
N ASP A 3 -42.92 35.09 49.38
CA ASP A 3 -41.75 34.92 48.52
C ASP A 3 -40.74 33.98 49.20
N SER A 4 -40.41 32.88 48.53
CA SER A 4 -39.26 32.05 48.89
C SER A 4 -38.01 32.56 48.17
N PRO A 5 -36.87 32.72 48.85
CA PRO A 5 -35.63 33.16 48.21
C PRO A 5 -35.07 32.03 47.35
N ARG A 6 -34.88 32.30 46.05
CA ARG A 6 -34.17 31.41 45.14
C ARG A 6 -32.70 31.37 45.56
N GLY A 7 -32.28 30.27 46.18
CA GLY A 7 -30.88 29.98 46.43
C GLY A 7 -30.12 29.87 45.10
N HIS A 8 -29.13 30.73 44.91
CA HIS A 8 -28.18 30.60 43.81
C HIS A 8 -27.30 29.36 44.09
N HIS A 9 -27.62 28.24 43.45
CA HIS A 9 -26.69 27.12 43.34
C HIS A 9 -25.52 27.56 42.46
N GLN A 10 -24.40 27.94 43.09
CA GLN A 10 -23.12 28.04 42.41
C GLN A 10 -22.61 26.61 42.16
N GLU A 11 -22.54 26.25 40.88
CA GLU A 11 -21.87 25.04 40.43
C GLU A 11 -20.38 25.15 40.83
N PRO A 12 -19.80 24.13 41.50
CA PRO A 12 -18.40 24.19 41.91
C PRO A 12 -17.49 24.36 40.69
N PRO A 13 -16.36 25.08 40.82
CA PRO A 13 -15.43 25.29 39.71
C PRO A 13 -15.00 23.92 39.16
N ARG A 14 -15.22 23.69 37.87
CA ARG A 14 -14.73 22.47 37.22
C ARG A 14 -13.21 22.43 37.37
N PRO A 15 -12.64 21.30 37.82
CA PRO A 15 -11.20 21.16 37.86
C PRO A 15 -10.64 21.40 36.45
N GLU A 16 -9.64 22.28 36.35
CA GLU A 16 -8.98 22.54 35.08
C GLU A 16 -8.35 21.23 34.57
N PRO A 17 -8.49 20.90 33.27
CA PRO A 17 -7.91 19.69 32.73
C PRO A 17 -6.39 19.76 32.87
N GLU A 18 -5.82 18.77 33.55
CA GLU A 18 -4.37 18.62 33.71
C GLU A 18 -3.72 18.47 32.33
N VAL A 19 -2.83 19.41 31.99
CA VAL A 19 -2.14 19.40 30.70
C VAL A 19 -1.00 18.37 30.76
N ILE A 20 -1.24 17.19 30.21
CA ILE A 20 -0.23 16.14 30.08
C ILE A 20 0.77 16.56 29.00
N LYS A 21 2.05 16.73 29.37
CA LYS A 21 3.14 16.88 28.41
C LYS A 21 3.47 15.51 27.82
N LEU A 22 3.33 15.37 26.51
CA LEU A 22 3.70 14.17 25.78
C LEU A 22 5.12 14.34 25.22
N ASP A 23 5.96 13.34 25.42
CA ASP A 23 7.22 13.23 24.71
C ASP A 23 6.93 12.93 23.23
N ILE A 24 7.65 13.61 22.34
CA ILE A 24 7.55 13.42 20.89
C ILE A 24 8.88 12.92 20.34
N ASP A 25 8.83 12.11 19.30
CA ASP A 25 10.00 11.64 18.59
C ASP A 25 10.49 12.64 17.53
N GLU A 26 11.52 12.25 16.77
CA GLU A 26 12.13 13.07 15.71
C GLU A 26 11.16 13.46 14.58
N ASP A 27 10.09 12.68 14.41
CA ASP A 27 9.03 12.91 13.42
C ASP A 27 7.86 13.72 14.00
N GLY A 28 7.94 14.14 15.27
CA GLY A 28 6.90 14.88 15.97
C GLY A 28 5.71 14.02 16.41
N SER A 29 5.88 12.69 16.43
CA SER A 29 4.86 11.74 16.85
C SER A 29 5.02 11.39 18.33
N PRO A 30 3.92 11.19 19.09
CA PRO A 30 3.98 10.65 20.45
C PRO A 30 4.55 9.23 20.52
N VAL A 31 4.60 8.52 19.39
CA VAL A 31 5.15 7.16 19.26
C VAL A 31 5.87 7.00 17.93
N THR A 32 7.02 6.34 17.95
CA THR A 32 7.74 6.01 16.72
C THR A 32 7.01 4.93 15.93
N LEU A 33 6.76 5.24 14.66
CA LEU A 33 6.03 4.38 13.74
C LEU A 33 6.98 3.80 12.69
N GLU A 34 7.01 2.47 12.59
CA GLU A 34 7.75 1.78 11.54
C GLU A 34 7.01 1.89 10.20
N PRO A 35 7.70 2.19 9.08
CA PRO A 35 7.05 2.28 7.78
C PRO A 35 6.52 0.91 7.32
N GLY A 36 5.20 0.82 7.13
CA GLY A 36 4.51 -0.35 6.65
C GLY A 36 4.55 -0.54 5.12
N SER A 37 4.27 -1.77 4.70
CA SER A 37 4.13 -2.14 3.28
C SER A 37 2.67 -2.34 2.92
N TRP A 38 2.26 -1.75 1.80
CA TRP A 38 0.90 -1.78 1.29
C TRP A 38 0.85 -2.50 -0.07
N PHE A 39 -0.15 -3.35 -0.26
CA PHE A 39 -0.61 -3.74 -1.58
C PHE A 39 -1.50 -2.61 -2.11
N VAL A 40 -1.00 -1.88 -3.09
CA VAL A 40 -1.73 -0.79 -3.77
C VAL A 40 -2.36 -1.37 -5.03
N CYS A 41 -3.69 -1.47 -5.03
CA CYS A 41 -4.47 -2.13 -6.07
C CYS A 41 -5.09 -1.09 -7.01
N PHE A 42 -4.67 -1.09 -8.27
CA PHE A 42 -5.25 -0.31 -9.36
C PHE A 42 -6.23 -1.18 -10.10
N VAL A 43 -7.50 -0.79 -10.16
CA VAL A 43 -8.57 -1.72 -10.56
C VAL A 43 -9.56 -1.11 -11.55
N PRO A 44 -10.22 -1.94 -12.37
CA PRO A 44 -11.37 -1.48 -13.15
C PRO A 44 -12.52 -1.09 -12.22
N GLY A 45 -13.38 -0.18 -12.66
CA GLY A 45 -14.58 0.20 -11.92
C GLY A 45 -15.60 -0.94 -11.91
N LEU A 46 -16.21 -1.20 -10.75
CA LEU A 46 -17.23 -2.25 -10.55
C LEU A 46 -18.52 -1.98 -11.33
N GLN A 47 -18.87 -0.71 -11.53
CA GLN A 47 -20.07 -0.29 -12.25
C GLN A 47 -19.71 0.65 -13.39
N LYS A 48 -20.39 0.55 -14.53
CA LYS A 48 -20.14 1.41 -15.69
C LYS A 48 -20.51 2.86 -15.35
N GLN A 49 -19.55 3.77 -15.47
CA GLN A 49 -19.77 5.22 -15.35
C GLN A 49 -19.57 5.90 -16.70
N TRP A 50 -20.21 7.05 -16.90
CA TRP A 50 -20.14 7.82 -18.15
C TRP A 50 -18.71 8.26 -18.51
N TRP A 51 -17.86 8.49 -17.50
CA TRP A 51 -16.48 8.92 -17.68
C TRP A 51 -15.49 7.78 -17.95
N HIS A 52 -15.92 6.52 -17.81
CA HIS A 52 -15.07 5.34 -18.03
C HIS A 52 -14.35 5.28 -19.39
N PRO A 53 -14.93 5.76 -20.51
CA PRO A 53 -14.23 5.78 -21.80
C PRO A 53 -13.01 6.70 -21.85
N PHE A 54 -12.92 7.70 -20.96
CA PHE A 54 -11.86 8.72 -20.97
C PHE A 54 -10.69 8.38 -20.05
N VAL A 55 -10.71 7.22 -19.40
CA VAL A 55 -9.68 6.78 -18.45
C VAL A 55 -9.15 5.40 -18.82
N ASN A 56 -8.02 5.01 -18.22
CA ASN A 56 -7.46 3.68 -18.41
C ASN A 56 -8.48 2.60 -17.99
N LYS A 57 -8.74 1.63 -18.89
CA LYS A 57 -9.74 0.58 -18.68
C LYS A 57 -9.47 -0.28 -17.44
N ARG A 58 -8.20 -0.48 -17.08
CA ARG A 58 -7.75 -1.29 -15.93
C ARG A 58 -7.54 -0.47 -14.66
N HIS A 59 -7.40 0.85 -14.74
CA HIS A 59 -7.05 1.71 -13.60
C HIS A 59 -8.05 2.85 -13.46
N LYS A 60 -9.29 2.50 -13.10
CA LYS A 60 -10.37 3.46 -12.86
C LYS A 60 -10.49 3.83 -11.39
N HIS A 61 -10.00 2.97 -10.51
CA HIS A 61 -10.00 3.17 -9.08
C HIS A 61 -8.69 2.66 -8.46
N VAL A 62 -8.35 3.15 -7.27
CA VAL A 62 -7.22 2.67 -6.49
C VAL A 62 -7.59 2.59 -5.01
N PHE A 63 -7.22 1.48 -4.39
CA PHE A 63 -7.32 1.24 -2.95
C PHE A 63 -6.02 0.58 -2.47
N ALA A 64 -5.86 0.46 -1.15
CA ALA A 64 -4.71 -0.20 -0.57
C ALA A 64 -5.12 -1.15 0.55
N LEU A 65 -4.36 -2.23 0.72
CA LEU A 65 -4.51 -3.14 1.85
C LEU A 65 -3.15 -3.58 2.39
N ARG A 66 -3.09 -3.87 3.68
CA ARG A 66 -1.91 -4.48 4.31
C ARG A 66 -2.33 -5.47 5.40
N PRO A 67 -1.55 -6.52 5.67
CA PRO A 67 -1.72 -7.33 6.87
C PRO A 67 -1.57 -6.46 8.12
N ALA A 68 -2.41 -6.69 9.12
CA ALA A 68 -2.40 -6.00 10.42
C ALA A 68 -2.17 -6.94 11.61
N GLY A 69 -2.46 -8.23 11.43
CA GLY A 69 -2.29 -9.26 12.45
C GLY A 69 -2.72 -10.63 11.92
N ARG A 70 -2.72 -11.66 12.77
CA ARG A 70 -3.13 -13.00 12.37
C ARG A 70 -4.59 -13.01 11.92
N ASP A 71 -4.81 -13.20 10.61
CA ASP A 71 -6.14 -13.14 9.94
C ASP A 71 -6.79 -11.75 9.90
N GLU A 72 -6.04 -10.69 10.19
CA GLU A 72 -6.53 -9.31 10.14
C GLU A 72 -5.76 -8.49 9.10
N TRP A 73 -6.51 -7.73 8.32
CA TRP A 73 -6.00 -6.85 7.27
C TRP A 73 -6.57 -5.45 7.45
N THR A 74 -5.74 -4.44 7.26
CA THR A 74 -6.20 -3.05 7.12
C THR A 74 -6.54 -2.79 5.66
N LEU A 75 -7.77 -2.35 5.41
CA LEU A 75 -8.22 -1.81 4.13
C LEU A 75 -8.24 -0.29 4.20
N PHE A 76 -7.68 0.36 3.18
CA PHE A 76 -7.82 1.77 2.88
C PHE A 76 -8.54 1.92 1.54
N GLU A 77 -9.77 2.43 1.58
CA GLU A 77 -10.68 2.46 0.45
C GLU A 77 -11.25 3.89 0.28
N PRO A 78 -10.67 4.68 -0.64
CA PRO A 78 -11.13 6.05 -0.90
C PRO A 78 -12.25 6.08 -1.95
N TRP A 79 -13.52 6.10 -1.52
CA TRP A 79 -14.66 6.34 -2.40
C TRP A 79 -14.84 7.82 -2.73
N TRP A 80 -15.60 8.06 -3.79
CA TRP A 80 -15.97 9.41 -4.23
C TRP A 80 -16.56 10.28 -3.12
N HIS A 81 -17.35 9.69 -2.22
CA HIS A 81 -18.09 10.40 -1.18
C HIS A 81 -17.64 10.04 0.24
N ARG A 82 -16.63 9.17 0.40
CA ARG A 82 -16.20 8.68 1.70
C ARG A 82 -14.79 8.11 1.64
N LEU A 83 -13.96 8.43 2.63
CA LEU A 83 -12.77 7.65 2.92
C LEU A 83 -13.11 6.56 3.94
N LEU A 84 -12.81 5.30 3.62
CA LEU A 84 -12.99 4.17 4.52
C LEU A 84 -11.62 3.58 4.91
N THR A 85 -11.41 3.47 6.21
CA THR A 85 -10.37 2.61 6.80
C THR A 85 -11.06 1.55 7.64
N ALA A 86 -10.76 0.27 7.39
CA ALA A 86 -11.41 -0.82 8.09
C ALA A 86 -10.44 -1.97 8.36
N SER A 87 -10.58 -2.60 9.51
CA SER A 87 -10.07 -3.96 9.74
C SER A 87 -11.00 -4.96 9.08
N ILE A 88 -10.44 -5.83 8.24
CA ILE A 88 -11.17 -6.86 7.50
C ILE A 88 -10.50 -8.22 7.69
N THR A 89 -11.26 -9.31 7.55
CA THR A 89 -10.73 -10.68 7.64
C THR A 89 -9.88 -11.04 6.42
N ALA A 90 -9.06 -12.10 6.48
CA ALA A 90 -8.32 -12.54 5.29
C ALA A 90 -9.25 -12.98 4.16
N GLU A 91 -10.42 -13.57 4.46
CA GLU A 91 -11.42 -13.91 3.44
C GLU A 91 -11.97 -12.67 2.72
N GLN A 92 -12.20 -11.58 3.44
CA GLN A 92 -12.61 -10.31 2.86
C GLN A 92 -11.47 -9.71 2.03
N ALA A 93 -10.25 -9.70 2.56
CA ALA A 93 -9.05 -9.24 1.85
C ALA A 93 -8.84 -10.02 0.54
N ARG A 94 -9.12 -11.33 0.53
CA ARG A 94 -9.08 -12.19 -0.66
C ARG A 94 -9.99 -11.67 -1.78
N LYS A 95 -11.20 -11.22 -1.44
CA LYS A 95 -12.15 -10.66 -2.43
C LYS A 95 -11.61 -9.37 -3.04
N PHE A 96 -11.00 -8.50 -2.23
CA PHE A 96 -10.34 -7.30 -2.71
C PHE A 96 -9.13 -7.61 -3.59
N LEU A 97 -8.29 -8.57 -3.21
CA LEU A 97 -7.14 -9.00 -4.02
C LEU A 97 -7.58 -9.58 -5.37
N LEU A 98 -8.65 -10.38 -5.41
CA LEU A 98 -9.24 -10.86 -6.67
C LEU A 98 -9.71 -9.72 -7.58
N TRP A 99 -10.24 -8.65 -7.02
CA TRP A 99 -10.54 -7.43 -7.78
C TRP A 99 -9.25 -6.73 -8.24
N GLY A 100 -8.25 -6.64 -7.36
CA GLY A 100 -6.88 -6.21 -7.66
C GLY A 100 -6.27 -6.91 -8.87
N ALA A 101 -6.46 -8.24 -8.98
CA ALA A 101 -5.95 -9.06 -10.07
C ALA A 101 -6.54 -8.70 -11.44
N GLN A 102 -7.70 -8.02 -11.49
CA GLN A 102 -8.27 -7.53 -12.75
C GLN A 102 -7.57 -6.28 -13.30
N GLY A 103 -6.78 -5.61 -12.47
CA GLY A 103 -5.94 -4.49 -12.86
C GLY A 103 -4.47 -4.78 -12.57
N ASP A 104 -3.84 -3.98 -11.71
CA ASP A 104 -2.46 -4.16 -11.28
C ASP A 104 -2.35 -4.00 -9.76
N VAL A 105 -1.50 -4.79 -9.12
CA VAL A 105 -1.18 -4.66 -7.69
C VAL A 105 0.30 -4.35 -7.53
N LEU A 106 0.62 -3.33 -6.76
CA LEU A 106 1.99 -2.95 -6.41
C LEU A 106 2.22 -3.17 -4.91
N LEU A 107 3.37 -3.71 -4.53
CA LEU A 107 3.86 -3.64 -3.16
C LEU A 107 4.64 -2.34 -3.00
N VAL A 108 4.19 -1.47 -2.10
CA VAL A 108 4.75 -0.15 -1.87
C VAL A 108 4.99 0.06 -0.38
N ARG A 109 6.19 0.47 0.00
CA ARG A 109 6.48 0.89 1.37
C ARG A 109 6.10 2.34 1.57
N GLU A 110 5.33 2.64 2.62
CA GLU A 110 4.98 4.02 2.97
C GLU A 110 6.21 4.79 3.46
N ALA A 111 6.14 6.12 3.41
CA ALA A 111 7.15 6.99 4.00
C ALA A 111 6.56 7.62 5.26
N ILE A 112 7.29 7.54 6.37
CA ILE A 112 6.96 8.17 7.66
C ILE A 112 8.10 9.15 7.95
N PRO A 113 7.80 10.43 8.27
CA PRO A 113 6.47 11.06 8.33
C PRO A 113 5.90 11.36 6.93
N GLY A 114 6.72 11.15 5.89
CA GLY A 114 6.37 11.38 4.50
C GLY A 114 6.34 12.87 4.14
N HIS A 115 6.00 13.15 2.88
CA HIS A 115 5.89 14.51 2.32
C HIS A 115 4.59 14.69 1.54
N GLY A 116 3.55 13.94 1.91
CA GLY A 116 2.21 14.10 1.35
C GLY A 116 1.63 15.47 1.70
N SER A 117 0.75 15.99 0.84
CA SER A 117 0.11 17.29 1.07
C SER A 117 -1.37 17.22 0.70
N GLN A 118 -2.23 17.75 1.59
CA GLN A 118 -3.66 17.93 1.33
C GLN A 118 -3.99 19.28 0.67
N VAL A 119 -2.97 20.09 0.38
CA VAL A 119 -3.14 21.47 -0.08
C VAL A 119 -3.93 21.44 -1.40
N ARG A 120 -5.13 22.05 -1.36
CA ARG A 120 -6.18 22.19 -2.41
C ARG A 120 -7.42 21.29 -2.31
N GLY A 121 -7.59 20.48 -1.26
CA GLY A 121 -8.88 19.84 -0.95
C GLY A 121 -9.39 18.83 -1.99
N TRP A 122 -8.54 18.42 -2.94
CA TRP A 122 -8.90 17.45 -3.97
C TRP A 122 -8.71 16.02 -3.45
N MET A 123 -9.81 15.34 -3.16
CA MET A 123 -9.83 14.00 -2.56
C MET A 123 -10.18 12.91 -3.59
N THR A 124 -9.41 12.82 -4.69
CA THR A 124 -9.55 11.66 -5.59
C THR A 124 -8.93 10.41 -4.94
N CYS A 125 -9.35 9.22 -5.36
CA CYS A 125 -8.76 7.97 -4.87
C CYS A 125 -7.23 7.92 -5.06
N ALA A 126 -6.74 8.46 -6.18
CA ALA A 126 -5.30 8.56 -6.44
C ALA A 126 -4.59 9.56 -5.51
N ALA A 127 -5.18 10.73 -5.26
CA ALA A 127 -4.61 11.71 -4.34
C ALA A 127 -4.58 11.17 -2.91
N LEU A 128 -5.66 10.53 -2.46
CA LEU A 128 -5.77 9.93 -1.13
C LEU A 128 -4.81 8.75 -0.94
N ALA A 129 -4.67 7.87 -1.94
CA ALA A 129 -3.69 6.78 -1.88
C ALA A 129 -2.24 7.31 -1.90
N SER A 130 -1.95 8.35 -2.69
CA SER A 130 -0.65 9.02 -2.65
C SER A 130 -0.36 9.63 -1.27
N TYR A 131 -1.38 10.23 -0.65
CA TYR A 131 -1.29 10.82 0.69
C TYR A 131 -1.06 9.75 1.76
N LEU A 132 -1.79 8.63 1.72
CA LEU A 132 -1.55 7.45 2.56
C LEU A 132 -0.10 7.00 2.51
N LEU A 133 0.47 6.94 1.30
CA LEU A 133 1.85 6.49 1.09
C LEU A 133 2.90 7.57 1.47
N GLY A 134 2.49 8.76 1.92
CA GLY A 134 3.42 9.84 2.26
C GLY A 134 4.14 10.43 1.04
N ARG A 135 3.57 10.34 -0.16
CA ARG A 135 4.20 10.82 -1.40
C ARG A 135 3.76 12.23 -1.76
N LYS A 136 4.72 13.04 -2.22
CA LYS A 136 4.53 14.43 -2.68
C LYS A 136 3.94 14.57 -4.08
N TYR A 137 3.34 13.51 -4.62
CA TYR A 137 2.88 13.51 -6.00
C TYR A 137 1.71 14.45 -6.23
N TRP A 138 1.77 15.14 -7.35
CA TRP A 138 0.62 15.83 -7.90
C TRP A 138 -0.05 14.93 -8.93
N VAL A 139 -1.00 14.13 -8.48
CA VAL A 139 -1.60 13.06 -9.26
C VAL A 139 -3.12 13.07 -9.20
N TRP A 140 -3.73 12.89 -10.37
CA TRP A 140 -5.17 13.06 -10.57
C TRP A 140 -5.87 11.74 -10.86
N THR A 141 -5.18 10.80 -11.49
CA THR A 141 -5.76 9.55 -11.97
C THR A 141 -5.04 8.34 -11.37
N PRO A 142 -5.76 7.22 -11.14
CA PRO A 142 -5.13 5.98 -10.68
C PRO A 142 -4.00 5.53 -11.60
N HIS A 143 -4.18 5.63 -12.93
CA HIS A 143 -3.13 5.29 -13.89
C HIS A 143 -1.89 6.22 -13.78
N GLY A 144 -2.09 7.50 -13.50
CA GLY A 144 -1.00 8.42 -13.22
C GLY A 144 -0.19 7.98 -12.00
N LEU A 145 -0.88 7.62 -10.92
CA LEU A 145 -0.25 7.18 -9.68
C LEU A 145 0.52 5.88 -9.88
N TYR A 146 -0.08 4.92 -10.59
CA TYR A 146 0.57 3.67 -10.98
C TYR A 146 1.92 3.90 -11.67
N LYS A 147 1.95 4.80 -12.67
CA LYS A 147 3.19 5.09 -13.41
C LYS A 147 4.26 5.74 -12.53
N LEU A 148 3.86 6.64 -11.63
CA LEU A 148 4.79 7.29 -10.70
C LEU A 148 5.37 6.29 -9.71
N LEU A 149 4.53 5.45 -9.10
CA LEU A 149 4.98 4.44 -8.14
C LEU A 149 5.90 3.40 -8.80
N LEU A 150 5.63 2.98 -10.04
CA LEU A 150 6.52 2.07 -10.76
C LEU A 150 7.92 2.62 -11.04
N GLN A 151 8.11 3.94 -10.98
CA GLN A 151 9.42 4.56 -11.13
C GLN A 151 10.19 4.62 -9.80
N GLU A 152 9.53 4.34 -8.67
CA GLU A 152 10.19 4.38 -7.38
C GLU A 152 11.09 3.15 -7.15
N PRO A 153 12.28 3.33 -6.56
CA PRO A 153 13.08 2.22 -6.11
C PRO A 153 12.35 1.43 -5.02
N GLY A 154 12.37 0.10 -5.12
CA GLY A 154 11.76 -0.79 -4.13
C GLY A 154 10.26 -1.06 -4.33
N VAL A 155 9.61 -0.41 -5.29
CA VAL A 155 8.23 -0.74 -5.67
C VAL A 155 8.23 -1.93 -6.64
N CYS A 156 7.38 -2.93 -6.35
CA CYS A 156 7.30 -4.16 -7.13
C CYS A 156 5.86 -4.44 -7.57
N ARG A 157 5.68 -4.98 -8.79
CA ARG A 157 4.40 -5.59 -9.17
C ARG A 157 4.22 -6.92 -8.44
N VAL A 158 3.00 -7.17 -7.97
CA VAL A 158 2.62 -8.40 -7.27
C VAL A 158 1.81 -9.28 -8.21
N ASP A 159 2.23 -10.54 -8.33
CA ASP A 159 1.42 -11.58 -8.94
C ASP A 159 0.40 -12.08 -7.92
N VAL A 160 -0.85 -11.65 -8.09
CA VAL A 160 -1.93 -11.97 -7.15
C VAL A 160 -2.26 -13.46 -7.20
N SER A 161 -2.08 -14.16 -8.32
CA SER A 161 -2.35 -15.60 -8.39
C SER A 161 -1.43 -16.37 -7.44
N VAL A 162 -0.14 -16.03 -7.44
CA VAL A 162 0.85 -16.60 -6.51
C VAL A 162 0.56 -16.21 -5.06
N LEU A 163 0.11 -14.97 -4.84
CA LEU A 163 -0.27 -14.49 -3.51
C LEU A 163 -1.48 -15.25 -2.94
N LEU A 164 -2.45 -15.58 -3.78
CA LEU A 164 -3.68 -16.28 -3.40
C LEU A 164 -3.50 -17.79 -3.26
N GLU A 165 -2.51 -18.37 -3.94
CA GLU A 165 -2.07 -19.76 -3.73
C GLU A 165 -1.29 -19.90 -2.42
N SER A 166 -0.67 -18.81 -1.95
CA SER A 166 -0.05 -18.73 -0.63
C SER A 166 -1.12 -18.50 0.43
N ASP A 167 -1.01 -19.14 1.59
CA ASP A 167 -1.95 -18.92 2.69
C ASP A 167 -1.86 -17.45 3.14
N LEU A 168 -2.94 -16.67 2.99
CA LEU A 168 -2.97 -15.26 3.37
C LEU A 168 -2.68 -15.07 4.87
N ALA A 169 -2.95 -16.07 5.71
CA ALA A 169 -2.58 -16.05 7.12
C ALA A 169 -1.05 -16.11 7.33
N SER A 170 -0.31 -16.75 6.41
CA SER A 170 1.17 -16.82 6.46
C SER A 170 1.85 -15.49 6.11
N LEU A 171 1.19 -14.65 5.29
CA LEU A 171 1.63 -13.30 4.95
C LEU A 171 1.44 -12.29 6.10
N ALA A 172 0.62 -12.66 7.08
CA ALA A 172 0.31 -11.82 8.24
C ALA A 172 1.16 -12.15 9.48
N ALA A 173 2.04 -13.16 9.39
CA ALA A 173 2.93 -13.52 10.49
C ALA A 173 4.04 -12.46 10.69
N PRO A 174 4.33 -12.05 11.94
CA PRO A 174 5.41 -11.12 12.23
C PRO A 174 6.75 -11.68 11.73
N GLY A 175 7.40 -10.96 10.82
CA GLY A 175 8.69 -11.37 10.24
C GLY A 175 8.61 -12.00 8.84
N THR A 176 7.41 -12.33 8.33
CA THR A 176 7.25 -12.79 6.95
C THR A 176 7.24 -11.60 5.99
N ARG A 177 8.39 -10.91 5.87
CA ARG A 177 8.66 -9.88 4.86
C ARG A 177 8.93 -10.48 3.47
N MET A 178 8.35 -11.65 3.15
CA MET A 178 8.60 -12.37 1.91
C MET A 178 7.38 -12.30 0.99
N VAL A 179 7.48 -11.46 -0.03
CA VAL A 179 6.81 -11.75 -1.30
C VAL A 179 7.65 -12.82 -1.99
N ALA A 180 7.13 -14.04 -2.05
CA ALA A 180 7.77 -15.18 -2.69
C ALA A 180 8.04 -14.87 -4.16
N ALA A 181 9.31 -14.92 -4.57
CA ALA A 181 9.67 -14.98 -5.97
C ALA A 181 9.19 -16.34 -6.55
N CYS A 182 8.56 -16.32 -7.73
CA CYS A 182 8.02 -17.50 -8.41
C CYS A 182 9.10 -18.59 -8.66
N PRO A 183 8.76 -19.91 -8.62
CA PRO A 183 9.68 -21.01 -8.96
C PRO A 183 10.30 -20.93 -10.37
N LYS A 184 9.64 -20.26 -11.33
CA LYS A 184 10.19 -20.01 -12.68
C LYS A 184 11.37 -19.03 -12.70
N CYS A 185 11.62 -18.37 -11.56
CA CYS A 185 12.77 -17.51 -11.31
C CYS A 185 13.92 -18.27 -10.63
N ALA A 186 13.75 -19.57 -10.32
CA ALA A 186 14.85 -20.44 -9.94
C ALA A 186 15.79 -20.63 -11.14
N SER A 187 17.10 -20.54 -10.89
CA SER A 187 18.14 -20.73 -11.90
C SER A 187 17.96 -22.07 -12.63
N GLY A 188 17.67 -22.05 -13.94
CA GLY A 188 17.70 -23.23 -14.82
C GLY A 188 16.42 -23.66 -15.54
N ALA A 189 15.29 -22.95 -15.41
CA ALA A 189 14.03 -23.38 -16.05
C ALA A 189 13.96 -23.08 -17.58
N PRO A 190 13.47 -24.02 -18.42
CA PRO A 190 13.23 -23.79 -19.85
C PRO A 190 12.12 -22.76 -20.09
N ARG A 191 12.28 -21.88 -21.11
CA ARG A 191 11.31 -20.84 -21.45
C ARG A 191 10.65 -21.10 -22.81
N PRO A 192 9.31 -21.00 -22.92
CA PRO A 192 8.61 -21.06 -24.20
C PRO A 192 8.79 -19.77 -25.03
N PRO A 193 8.79 -19.85 -26.38
CA PRO A 193 8.93 -18.68 -27.25
C PRO A 193 7.75 -17.72 -27.12
N GLY A 194 8.02 -16.41 -27.04
CA GLY A 194 6.98 -15.37 -27.05
C GLY A 194 6.45 -14.91 -25.69
N ALA A 195 6.95 -15.48 -24.58
CA ALA A 195 6.60 -14.99 -23.24
C ALA A 195 7.21 -13.59 -22.97
N PRO A 196 6.48 -12.69 -22.28
CA PRO A 196 7.01 -11.40 -21.86
C PRO A 196 8.30 -11.57 -21.05
N LYS A 197 9.29 -10.70 -21.30
CA LYS A 197 10.63 -10.80 -20.72
C LYS A 197 10.56 -10.67 -19.19
N PRO A 198 11.16 -11.59 -18.42
CA PRO A 198 11.23 -11.45 -16.97
C PRO A 198 12.21 -10.33 -16.60
N PHE A 199 11.85 -9.54 -15.59
CA PHE A 199 12.67 -8.46 -15.03
C PHE A 199 12.98 -8.73 -13.55
N CYS A 200 14.06 -8.13 -13.05
CA CYS A 200 14.54 -8.34 -11.68
C CYS A 200 13.72 -7.55 -10.65
N MET A 201 13.18 -8.22 -9.63
CA MET A 201 12.40 -7.61 -8.54
C MET A 201 13.22 -6.80 -7.52
N ASN A 202 14.57 -6.82 -7.59
CA ASN A 202 15.41 -6.05 -6.67
C ASN A 202 15.98 -4.75 -7.30
N CYS A 203 15.97 -4.61 -8.63
CA CYS A 203 16.56 -3.44 -9.31
C CYS A 203 15.78 -2.92 -10.53
N GLY A 204 14.65 -3.53 -10.88
CA GLY A 204 13.73 -3.03 -11.92
C GLY A 204 14.23 -3.11 -13.36
N ARG A 205 15.40 -3.70 -13.65
CA ARG A 205 15.92 -3.85 -15.02
C ARG A 205 15.44 -5.14 -15.70
N ASP A 206 15.20 -5.04 -16.99
CA ASP A 206 14.99 -6.19 -17.88
C ASP A 206 16.22 -7.11 -17.85
N LEU A 207 16.00 -8.42 -17.70
CA LEU A 207 17.08 -9.40 -17.76
C LEU A 207 17.51 -9.61 -19.22
N THR A 208 18.58 -8.95 -19.65
CA THR A 208 19.18 -9.21 -20.97
C THR A 208 19.77 -10.63 -21.04
N PRO A 209 19.66 -11.33 -22.19
CA PRO A 209 20.30 -12.63 -22.37
C PRO A 209 21.83 -12.48 -22.35
N GLY A 210 22.54 -13.26 -21.52
CA GLY A 210 24.00 -13.39 -21.59
C GLY A 210 24.82 -13.02 -20.35
N TRP A 211 24.21 -12.62 -19.22
CA TRP A 211 24.99 -12.27 -18.01
C TRP A 211 25.56 -13.50 -17.26
N GLY A 212 24.97 -14.69 -17.45
CA GLY A 212 25.36 -15.92 -16.76
C GLY A 212 26.74 -16.46 -17.11
N ASP A 213 27.29 -16.11 -18.28
CA ASP A 213 28.55 -16.70 -18.75
C ASP A 213 29.79 -16.04 -18.13
N LYS A 214 29.69 -14.80 -17.63
CA LYS A 214 30.84 -14.08 -17.06
C LYS A 214 31.13 -14.43 -15.60
N VAL A 215 30.12 -14.83 -14.83
CA VAL A 215 30.31 -15.17 -13.40
C VAL A 215 30.97 -16.55 -13.24
N ARG A 216 30.76 -17.47 -14.19
CA ARG A 216 31.40 -18.79 -14.18
C ARG A 216 32.90 -18.76 -14.54
N ALA A 217 33.37 -17.69 -15.19
CA ALA A 217 34.78 -17.50 -15.49
C ALA A 217 35.59 -16.98 -14.29
N GLN A 218 34.96 -16.25 -13.35
CA GLN A 218 35.66 -15.68 -12.19
C GLN A 218 35.77 -16.65 -10.99
N SER A 219 34.88 -17.63 -10.86
CA SER A 219 34.92 -18.61 -9.75
C SER A 219 35.88 -19.78 -9.97
N ARG A 220 36.50 -19.89 -11.15
CA ARG A 220 37.53 -20.91 -11.46
C ARG A 220 38.98 -20.45 -11.24
N GLY A 221 39.20 -19.20 -10.80
CA GLY A 221 40.54 -18.59 -10.66
C GLY A 221 41.09 -18.44 -9.24
N ARG A 222 40.44 -18.99 -8.20
CA ARG A 222 40.94 -18.96 -6.81
C ARG A 222 41.00 -20.36 -6.22
N ALA A 223 41.91 -21.15 -6.76
CA ALA A 223 42.50 -22.29 -6.06
C ALA A 223 43.96 -22.38 -6.54
N ALA A 224 44.85 -21.77 -5.76
CA ALA A 224 46.29 -22.00 -5.73
C ALA A 224 46.71 -21.83 -4.27
#